data_AF-A0A929GJ16-F1
#
_entry.id   AF-A0A929GJ16-F1
#
_cell.length_a   1.000
_cell.length_b   1.000
_cell.length_c   1.000
_cell.angle_alpha   90.00
_cell.angle_beta   90.00
_cell.angle_gamma   90.00
#
_symmetry.space_group_name_H-M   'P 1'
#
loop_
_entity.id
_entity.type
_entity.pdbx_description
1 polymer ?
#
loop_
_entity_poly.entity_id
_entity_poly.type
_entity_poly.pdbx_seq_one_letter_code
_entity_poly.pdbx_strand_id
1 'polypeptide(L)'
;PLYESMQEEIFGPVLTIYLYDDEKYEETLKLVDSTSPYALTGAIFANDRFAIELALEKLVNAAGNFYINDKPTGAVVGQQPFGGARASGTNDKSGSYLNLLRWVSPRTIKENFDPPTNYIYPSLKSE
;
A
#
# COMPACT_ATOMS: atom_id res chain seq x y z
N PRO A 1 -7.99 -7.36 -23.66
CA PRO A 1 -7.38 -6.07 -23.21
C PRO A 1 -6.03 -6.26 -22.50
N LEU A 2 -5.14 -7.12 -23.04
CA LEU A 2 -3.79 -7.38 -22.52
C LEU A 2 -2.75 -6.91 -23.55
N TYR A 3 -2.88 -5.66 -23.98
CA TYR A 3 -1.91 -5.05 -24.90
C TYR A 3 -0.66 -4.65 -24.12
N GLU A 4 0.50 -4.64 -24.77
CA GLU A 4 1.78 -4.21 -24.19
C GLU A 4 1.66 -2.87 -23.46
N SER A 5 1.00 -1.89 -24.09
CA SER A 5 0.80 -0.55 -23.54
C SER A 5 -0.17 -0.43 -22.35
N MET A 6 -0.79 -1.55 -21.94
CA MET A 6 -1.59 -1.66 -20.72
C MET A 6 -0.88 -2.40 -19.59
N GLN A 7 0.20 -3.13 -19.89
CA GLN A 7 0.90 -3.98 -18.94
C GLN A 7 2.29 -3.45 -18.60
N GLU A 8 2.99 -2.93 -19.61
CA GLU A 8 4.38 -2.50 -19.52
C GLU A 8 4.50 -0.99 -19.27
N GLU A 9 5.59 -0.62 -18.60
CA GLU A 9 5.90 0.75 -18.28
C GLU A 9 6.68 1.42 -19.43
N ILE A 10 6.03 2.36 -20.13
CA ILE A 10 6.60 3.00 -21.33
C ILE A 10 7.51 4.20 -20.99
N PHE A 11 7.28 4.88 -19.86
CA PHE A 11 8.03 6.09 -19.44
C PHE A 11 8.04 7.25 -20.47
N GLY A 12 6.99 7.37 -21.27
CA GLY A 12 6.80 8.44 -22.26
C GLY A 12 5.37 9.01 -22.26
N PRO A 13 5.08 10.04 -23.07
CA PRO A 13 3.77 10.68 -23.13
C PRO A 13 2.74 9.84 -23.92
N VAL A 14 2.51 8.60 -23.48
CA VAL A 14 1.61 7.63 -24.13
C VAL A 14 0.47 7.31 -23.16
N LEU A 15 -0.77 7.46 -23.63
CA LEU A 15 -1.98 7.11 -22.89
C LEU A 15 -2.77 6.06 -23.67
N THR A 16 -3.01 4.90 -23.07
CA THR A 16 -3.89 3.87 -23.62
C THR A 16 -5.27 3.96 -22.97
N ILE A 17 -6.34 3.90 -23.77
CA ILE A 17 -7.73 3.95 -23.29
C ILE A 17 -8.41 2.62 -23.62
N TYR A 18 -9.11 2.05 -22.65
CA TYR A 18 -9.97 0.89 -22.82
C TYR A 18 -11.39 1.24 -22.39
N LEU A 19 -12.35 1.01 -23.28
CA LEU A 19 -13.76 1.20 -23.03
C LEU A 19 -14.36 -0.12 -22.54
N TYR A 20 -15.25 -0.03 -21.55
CA TYR A 20 -16.01 -1.15 -21.01
C TYR A 20 -17.48 -0.76 -20.89
N ASP A 21 -18.39 -1.73 -20.89
CA ASP A 21 -19.82 -1.50 -20.69
C ASP A 21 -20.10 -1.18 -19.22
N ASP A 22 -20.93 -0.19 -18.92
CA ASP A 22 -21.22 0.26 -17.54
C ASP A 22 -21.62 -0.89 -16.60
N GLU A 23 -22.40 -1.85 -17.10
CA GLU A 23 -22.86 -3.05 -16.39
C GLU A 23 -21.72 -3.99 -15.96
N LYS A 24 -20.54 -3.86 -16.59
CA LYS A 24 -19.33 -4.65 -16.32
C LYS A 24 -18.34 -3.92 -15.42
N TYR A 25 -18.78 -2.91 -14.67
CA TYR A 25 -17.91 -2.15 -13.78
C TYR A 25 -17.11 -3.05 -12.81
N GLU A 26 -17.77 -3.97 -12.09
CA GLU A 26 -17.07 -4.84 -11.14
C GLU A 26 -16.10 -5.81 -11.83
N GLU A 27 -16.47 -6.34 -13.00
CA GLU A 27 -15.58 -7.17 -13.82
C GLU A 27 -14.34 -6.38 -14.26
N THR A 28 -14.54 -5.12 -14.64
CA THR A 28 -13.46 -4.23 -15.07
C THR A 28 -12.52 -3.88 -13.92
N LEU A 29 -13.02 -3.74 -12.68
CA LEU A 29 -12.16 -3.60 -11.51
C LEU A 29 -11.23 -4.81 -11.33
N LYS A 30 -11.73 -6.03 -11.55
CA LYS A 30 -10.88 -7.25 -11.51
C LYS A 30 -9.84 -7.25 -12.63
N LEU A 31 -10.20 -6.73 -13.80
CA LEU A 31 -9.25 -6.56 -14.90
C LEU A 31 -8.14 -5.56 -14.52
N VAL A 32 -8.49 -4.40 -13.94
CA VAL A 32 -7.52 -3.41 -13.46
C VAL A 32 -6.57 -4.01 -12.43
N ASP A 33 -7.10 -4.79 -11.48
CA ASP A 33 -6.29 -5.45 -10.45
C ASP A 33 -5.29 -6.48 -11.01
N SER A 34 -5.63 -7.19 -12.10
CA SER A 34 -4.86 -8.33 -12.59
C SER A 34 -4.01 -8.08 -13.84
N THR A 35 -4.24 -6.98 -14.57
CA THR A 35 -3.62 -6.76 -15.88
C THR A 35 -2.12 -6.46 -15.79
N SER A 36 -1.72 -5.59 -14.85
CA SER A 36 -0.34 -5.14 -14.70
C SER A 36 0.34 -5.82 -13.50
N PRO A 37 1.63 -6.19 -13.59
CA PRO A 37 2.38 -6.67 -12.43
C PRO A 37 2.70 -5.55 -11.42
N TYR A 38 2.50 -4.28 -11.80
CA TYR A 38 2.81 -3.12 -10.99
C TYR A 38 1.59 -2.68 -10.15
N ALA A 39 1.86 -2.03 -9.01
CA ALA A 39 0.84 -1.48 -8.12
C ALA A 39 1.34 -0.21 -7.41
N LEU A 40 1.82 0.76 -8.18
CA LEU A 40 2.38 2.00 -7.64
C LEU A 40 1.30 3.01 -7.25
N THR A 41 0.57 3.51 -8.24
CA THR A 41 -0.49 4.52 -8.06
C THR A 41 -1.73 4.15 -8.86
N GLY A 42 -2.91 4.47 -8.34
CA GLY A 42 -4.18 4.29 -9.03
C GLY A 42 -5.18 5.35 -8.61
N ALA A 43 -6.19 5.60 -9.45
CA ALA A 43 -7.24 6.55 -9.13
C ALA A 43 -8.61 6.06 -9.58
N ILE A 44 -9.64 6.47 -8.85
CA ILE A 44 -11.03 6.38 -9.28
C ILE A 44 -11.64 7.79 -9.35
N PHE A 45 -12.41 8.03 -10.41
CA PHE A 45 -13.24 9.21 -10.56
C PHE A 45 -14.71 8.80 -10.53
N ALA A 46 -15.41 9.15 -9.46
CA ALA A 46 -16.80 8.80 -9.26
C ALA A 46 -17.45 9.73 -8.22
N ASN A 47 -18.77 9.93 -8.36
CA ASN A 47 -19.59 10.62 -7.36
C ASN A 47 -20.43 9.64 -6.53
N ASP A 48 -20.69 8.43 -7.06
CA ASP A 48 -21.40 7.38 -6.34
C ASP A 48 -20.50 6.76 -5.26
N ARG A 49 -20.96 6.82 -4.01
CA ARG A 49 -20.26 6.27 -2.86
C ARG A 49 -20.14 4.75 -2.90
N PHE A 50 -21.15 4.04 -3.39
CA PHE A 50 -21.12 2.58 -3.48
C PHE A 50 -20.10 2.12 -4.53
N ALA A 51 -19.98 2.83 -5.65
CA ALA A 51 -18.94 2.55 -6.65
C ALA A 51 -17.54 2.80 -6.08
N ILE A 52 -17.33 3.91 -5.36
CA ILE A 52 -16.04 4.21 -4.72
C ILE A 52 -15.67 3.13 -3.71
N GLU A 53 -16.61 2.73 -2.84
CA GLU A 53 -16.37 1.71 -1.81
C GLU A 53 -16.04 0.35 -2.43
N LEU A 54 -16.76 -0.05 -3.48
CA LEU A 54 -16.47 -1.26 -4.23
C LEU A 54 -15.07 -1.22 -4.85
N ALA A 55 -14.66 -0.10 -5.46
CA ALA A 55 -13.32 0.06 -6.01
C ALA A 55 -12.23 -0.01 -4.94
N LEU A 56 -12.43 0.66 -3.79
CA LEU A 56 -11.47 0.61 -2.68
C LEU A 56 -11.26 -0.81 -2.17
N GLU A 57 -12.32 -1.61 -2.11
CA GLU A 57 -12.23 -3.03 -1.72
C GLU A 57 -11.49 -3.85 -2.79
N LYS A 58 -11.93 -3.77 -4.06
CA LYS A 58 -11.38 -4.61 -5.14
C LYS A 58 -9.93 -4.24 -5.51
N LEU A 59 -9.57 -2.97 -5.37
CA LEU A 59 -8.26 -2.43 -5.78
C LEU A 59 -7.31 -2.20 -4.60
N VAL A 60 -7.64 -2.71 -3.40
CA VAL A 60 -6.87 -2.49 -2.16
C VAL A 60 -5.37 -2.81 -2.29
N ASN A 61 -5.01 -3.79 -3.14
CA ASN A 61 -3.63 -4.20 -3.40
C ASN A 61 -3.12 -3.79 -4.79
N ALA A 62 -3.96 -3.12 -5.60
CA ALA A 62 -3.63 -2.71 -6.97
C ALA A 62 -2.90 -1.36 -7.02
N ALA A 63 -2.87 -0.60 -5.92
CA ALA A 63 -2.09 0.61 -5.80
C ALA A 63 -1.65 0.84 -4.35
N GLY A 64 -0.38 1.17 -4.14
CA GLY A 64 0.08 1.62 -2.84
C GLY A 64 -0.34 3.07 -2.52
N ASN A 65 -0.51 3.90 -3.54
CA ASN A 65 -1.07 5.25 -3.43
C ASN A 65 -2.34 5.34 -4.28
N PHE A 66 -3.50 5.35 -3.63
CA PHE A 66 -4.80 5.38 -4.30
C PHE A 66 -5.50 6.73 -4.10
N TYR A 67 -6.09 7.27 -5.16
CA TYR A 67 -6.70 8.59 -5.17
C TYR A 67 -8.17 8.51 -5.56
N ILE A 68 -9.01 9.33 -4.93
CA ILE A 68 -10.42 9.48 -5.28
C ILE A 68 -10.62 10.90 -5.79
N ASN A 69 -11.10 11.03 -7.02
CA ASN A 69 -11.37 12.31 -7.69
C ASN A 69 -10.15 13.25 -7.76
N ASP A 70 -8.95 12.68 -7.86
CA ASP A 70 -7.70 13.40 -8.15
C ASP A 70 -6.82 12.53 -9.05
N LYS A 71 -5.94 13.18 -9.80
CA LYS A 71 -4.95 12.51 -10.65
C LYS A 71 -4.01 11.65 -9.77
N PRO A 72 -3.55 10.48 -10.24
CA PRO A 72 -2.72 9.56 -9.45
C PRO A 72 -1.23 9.97 -9.38
N THR A 73 -0.92 11.28 -9.34
CA THR A 73 0.44 11.82 -9.35
C THR A 73 0.58 13.01 -8.41
N GLY A 74 1.83 13.36 -8.07
CA GLY A 74 2.14 14.56 -7.29
C GLY A 74 1.96 14.39 -5.78
N ALA A 75 2.37 13.24 -5.24
CA ALA A 75 2.42 13.02 -3.80
C ALA A 75 3.29 14.08 -3.10
N VAL A 76 2.78 14.65 -2.01
CA VAL A 76 3.47 15.68 -1.21
C VAL A 76 4.05 15.05 0.06
N VAL A 77 5.32 15.35 0.34
CA VAL A 77 6.04 14.86 1.54
C VAL A 77 5.25 15.23 2.80
N GLY A 78 5.07 14.25 3.69
CA GLY A 78 4.32 14.41 4.94
C GLY A 78 2.79 14.37 4.79
N GLN A 79 2.25 14.33 3.57
CA GLN A 79 0.81 14.21 3.34
C GLN A 79 0.43 12.85 2.74
N GLN A 80 1.07 12.45 1.64
CA GLN A 80 0.85 11.15 1.00
C GLN A 80 2.17 10.39 0.87
N PRO A 81 2.66 9.73 1.93
CA PRO A 81 3.85 8.88 1.84
C PRO A 81 3.76 7.94 0.63
N PHE A 82 4.82 7.93 -0.17
CA PHE A 82 4.78 7.37 -1.51
C PHE A 82 5.42 5.99 -1.57
N GLY A 83 4.77 5.06 -2.26
CA GLY A 83 5.30 3.73 -2.55
C GLY A 83 4.20 2.73 -2.89
N GLY A 84 4.57 1.67 -3.58
CA GLY A 84 3.71 0.56 -3.96
C GLY A 84 4.40 -0.79 -3.78
N ALA A 85 3.60 -1.85 -3.76
CA ALA A 85 4.06 -3.23 -3.63
C ALA A 85 4.10 -3.93 -5.02
N ARG A 86 3.99 -5.26 -5.03
CA ARG A 86 4.13 -6.09 -6.25
C ARG A 86 5.47 -5.80 -6.95
N ALA A 87 5.48 -5.70 -8.28
CA ALA A 87 6.68 -5.33 -9.02
C ALA A 87 7.09 -3.85 -8.83
N SER A 88 6.34 -3.04 -8.09
CA SER A 88 6.67 -1.63 -7.82
C SER A 88 7.64 -1.42 -6.64
N GLY A 89 8.01 -2.49 -5.92
CA GLY A 89 9.07 -2.46 -4.91
C GLY A 89 8.64 -2.86 -3.50
N THR A 90 9.41 -2.44 -2.51
CA THR A 90 9.29 -2.86 -1.10
C THR A 90 8.24 -2.08 -0.30
N ASN A 91 7.68 -1.02 -0.87
CA ASN A 91 6.66 -0.17 -0.23
C ASN A 91 7.08 0.40 1.15
N ASP A 92 8.33 0.81 1.32
CA ASP A 92 8.83 1.39 2.59
C ASP A 92 8.30 2.81 2.89
N LYS A 93 7.34 3.30 2.08
CA LYS A 93 6.63 4.60 2.22
C LYS A 93 7.57 5.79 2.45
N SER A 94 8.37 6.10 1.44
CA SER A 94 9.23 7.29 1.43
C SER A 94 8.41 8.56 1.64
N GLY A 95 8.98 9.54 2.34
CA GLY A 95 8.25 10.71 2.85
C GLY A 95 7.54 10.48 4.19
N SER A 96 7.78 9.34 4.86
CA SER A 96 7.36 9.05 6.23
C SER A 96 8.51 8.54 7.10
N TYR A 97 8.28 8.44 8.41
CA TYR A 97 9.26 7.88 9.35
C TYR A 97 9.54 6.38 9.11
N LEU A 98 8.62 5.65 8.46
CA LEU A 98 8.79 4.22 8.19
C LEU A 98 10.02 3.94 7.32
N ASN A 99 10.27 4.82 6.34
CA ASN A 99 11.45 4.71 5.51
C ASN A 99 12.74 4.91 6.32
N LEU A 100 12.74 5.82 7.30
CA LEU A 100 13.88 6.07 8.17
C LEU A 100 14.23 4.83 9.02
N LEU A 101 13.21 4.06 9.43
CA LEU A 101 13.43 2.83 10.20
C LEU A 101 14.16 1.73 9.43
N ARG A 102 14.18 1.79 8.09
CA ARG A 102 14.95 0.84 7.26
C ARG A 102 16.47 1.02 7.40
N TRP A 103 16.90 2.19 7.84
CA TRP A 103 18.31 2.59 7.89
C TRP A 103 18.91 2.56 9.31
N VAL A 104 18.16 2.07 10.29
CA VAL A 104 18.60 2.00 11.70
C VAL A 104 18.51 0.58 12.24
N SER A 105 19.40 0.23 13.17
CA SER A 105 19.35 -1.02 13.94
C SER A 105 19.11 -0.67 15.41
N PRO A 106 17.86 -0.76 15.91
CA PRO A 106 17.53 -0.31 17.25
C PRO A 106 18.12 -1.24 18.32
N ARG A 107 18.58 -0.67 19.43
CA ARG A 107 19.04 -1.38 20.64
C ARG A 107 18.28 -0.87 21.85
N THR A 108 17.77 -1.80 22.66
CA THR A 108 17.15 -1.51 23.96
C THR A 108 18.12 -1.88 25.08
N ILE A 109 18.24 -1.04 26.09
CA ILE A 109 19.08 -1.27 27.28
C ILE A 109 18.18 -1.17 28.50
N LYS A 110 18.23 -2.17 29.37
CA LYS A 110 17.57 -2.17 30.68
C LYS A 110 18.64 -2.29 31.75
N GLU A 111 18.61 -1.38 32.72
CA GLU A 111 19.32 -1.50 33.98
C GLU A 111 18.31 -1.77 35.08
N ASN A 112 18.55 -2.78 35.91
CA ASN A 112 17.73 -3.06 37.08
C ASN A 112 18.57 -2.73 38.32
N PHE A 113 18.20 -1.68 39.05
CA PHE A 113 18.92 -1.24 40.24
C PHE A 113 18.73 -2.18 41.45
N ASP A 114 17.69 -3.02 41.44
CA ASP A 114 17.43 -4.02 42.47
C ASP A 114 17.07 -5.37 41.82
N PRO A 115 18.07 -6.13 41.33
CA PRO A 115 17.84 -7.42 40.72
C PRO A 115 17.35 -8.44 41.75
N PRO A 116 16.41 -9.33 41.38
CA PRO A 116 15.96 -10.37 42.29
C PRO A 116 17.15 -11.23 42.72
N THR A 117 17.30 -11.40 44.03
CA THR A 117 18.34 -12.25 44.64
C THR A 117 17.92 -13.71 44.75
N ASN A 118 16.65 -14.02 44.44
CA ASN A 118 16.08 -15.36 44.46
C ASN A 118 15.26 -15.61 43.18
N TYR A 119 15.42 -16.80 42.60
CA TYR A 119 14.73 -17.23 41.39
C TYR A 119 13.33 -17.83 41.65
N ILE A 120 12.99 -18.16 42.89
CA ILE A 120 11.71 -18.79 43.24
C ILE A 120 10.58 -17.77 43.18
N TYR A 121 9.59 -18.03 42.33
CA TYR A 121 8.38 -17.23 42.23
C TYR A 121 7.40 -17.53 43.39
N PRO A 122 6.60 -16.54 43.84
CA PRO A 122 5.66 -16.73 44.94
C PRO A 122 4.68 -17.90 44.76
N SER A 123 4.27 -18.21 43.53
CA SER A 123 3.36 -19.31 43.20
C SER A 123 3.94 -20.72 43.37
N LEU A 124 5.26 -20.82 43.57
CA LEU A 124 5.97 -22.10 43.74
C LEU A 124 6.29 -22.42 45.21
N LYS A 125 5.87 -21.56 46.14
CA LYS A 125 5.98 -21.84 47.56
C LYS A 125 4.81 -22.74 47.96
N SER A 126 5.11 -23.92 48.51
CA SER A 126 4.12 -24.69 49.27
C SER A 126 3.71 -23.90 50.51
N GLU A 127 2.46 -24.05 50.96
CA GLU A 127 1.99 -23.52 52.25
C GLU A 127 2.89 -23.94 53.42
#